data_AF-A0A3D6ET55-F1
#
_entry.id   AF-A0A3D6ET55-F1
#
_cell.length_a   1.000
_cell.length_b   1.000
_cell.length_c   1.000
_cell.angle_alpha   90.00
_cell.angle_beta   90.00
_cell.angle_gamma   90.00
#
_symmetry.space_group_name_H-M   'P 1'
#
loop_
_entity.id
_entity.type
_entity.pdbx_description
1 polymer ?
#
loop_
_entity_poly.entity_id
_entity_poly.type
_entity_poly.pdbx_seq_one_letter_code
_entity_poly.pdbx_strand_id
1 'polypeptide(L)' 'GVWDDAAGNIYSAVASNRVVKKFDALGKEEIVFRTPEPWMPTGGLVSPAGELWILECSDTNAVQVEKISRDNKRTVY' A
#
# COMPACT_ATOMS: atom_id res chain seq x y z
N GLY A 1 -6.60 -5.28 -3.47
CA GLY A 1 -5.74 -6.37 -3.01
C GLY A 1 -5.75 -6.42 -1.50
N VAL A 2 -5.53 -7.60 -0.93
CA VAL A 2 -5.38 -7.82 0.52
C VAL A 2 -4.11 -8.64 0.74
N TRP A 3 -3.26 -8.23 1.68
CA TRP A 3 -2.00 -8.90 2.02
C TRP A 3 -1.67 -8.72 3.50
N ASP A 4 -0.73 -9.50 4.02
CA ASP A 4 -0.30 -9.48 5.42
C ASP A 4 1.19 -9.13 5.58
N ASP A 5 1.63 -8.99 6.83
CA ASP A 5 3.04 -8.93 7.20
C ASP A 5 3.39 -9.94 8.30
N ALA A 6 4.69 -10.08 8.60
CA ALA A 6 5.18 -11.03 9.60
C ALA A 6 4.71 -10.74 11.05
N ALA A 7 4.16 -9.55 11.32
CA ALA A 7 3.58 -9.20 12.62
C ALA A 7 2.07 -9.51 12.68
N GLY A 8 1.49 -10.06 11.61
CA GLY A 8 0.07 -10.38 11.53
C GLY A 8 -0.83 -9.17 11.25
N ASN A 9 -0.27 -8.05 10.79
CA ASN A 9 -1.10 -6.95 10.31
C ASN A 9 -1.66 -7.28 8.93
N ILE A 10 -2.89 -6.85 8.66
CA ILE A 10 -3.54 -6.99 7.35
C ILE A 10 -3.59 -5.64 6.66
N TYR A 11 -3.29 -5.61 5.37
CA TYR A 11 -3.34 -4.43 4.53
C TYR A 11 -4.39 -4.62 3.45
N SER A 12 -5.09 -3.54 3.12
CA SER A 12 -6.09 -3.53 2.06
C SER A 12 -5.92 -2.30 1.18
N ALA A 13 -5.78 -2.55 -0.12
CA ALA A 13 -5.81 -1.51 -1.13
C ALA A 13 -7.27 -1.15 -1.45
N VAL A 14 -7.67 0.07 -1.07
CA VAL A 14 -9.00 0.63 -1.31
C VAL A 14 -8.91 1.58 -2.50
N ALA A 15 -8.97 1.00 -3.70
CA ALA A 15 -8.75 1.71 -4.97
C ALA A 15 -9.63 2.95 -5.14
N SER A 16 -10.93 2.84 -4.86
CA SER A 16 -11.89 3.96 -4.98
C SER A 16 -11.55 5.16 -4.10
N ASN A 17 -10.90 4.91 -2.96
CA ASN A 17 -10.52 5.94 -2.00
C ASN A 17 -9.04 6.33 -2.12
N ARG A 18 -8.30 5.71 -3.05
CA ARG A 18 -6.86 5.92 -3.28
C ARG A 18 -6.02 5.77 -2.00
N VAL A 19 -6.34 4.77 -1.18
CA VAL A 19 -5.60 4.51 0.07
C VAL A 19 -5.23 3.06 0.24
N VAL A 20 -4.15 2.81 0.98
CA VAL A 20 -3.92 1.53 1.64
C VAL A 20 -4.25 1.70 3.12
N LYS A 21 -5.13 0.84 3.61
CA LYS A 21 -5.44 0.69 5.03
C LYS A 21 -4.63 -0.45 5.61
N LYS A 22 -4.20 -0.31 6.85
CA LYS A 22 -3.62 -1.37 7.68
C LYS A 22 -4.53 -1.63 8.86
N PHE A 23 -4.67 -2.90 9.22
CA PHE A 23 -5.38 -3.39 10.37
C PHE A 23 -4.38 -4.16 11.22
N ASP A 24 -4.21 -3.77 12.47
CA ASP A 24 -3.36 -4.55 13.37
C ASP A 24 -4.05 -5.86 13.81
N ALA A 25 -3.33 -6.71 14.55
CA ALA A 25 -3.86 -7.98 15.05
C ALA A 25 -5.08 -7.84 15.99
N LEU A 26 -5.36 -6.62 16.48
CA LEU A 26 -6.53 -6.30 17.30
C LEU A 26 -7.67 -5.67 16.46
N GLY A 27 -7.47 -5.52 15.15
CA GLY A 27 -8.43 -4.92 14.22
C GLY A 27 -8.43 -3.40 14.18
N LYS A 28 -7.45 -2.73 14.79
CA LYS A 28 -7.33 -1.27 14.73
C LYS A 28 -6.94 -0.85 13.31
N GLU A 29 -7.76 0.02 12.71
CA GLU A 29 -7.53 0.57 11.38
C GLU A 29 -6.61 1.81 11.42
N GLU A 30 -5.69 1.89 10.46
CA GLU A 30 -4.97 3.12 10.10
C GLU A 30 -4.79 3.26 8.58
N ILE A 31 -4.71 4.49 8.07
CA ILE A 31 -4.34 4.77 6.67
C ILE A 31 -2.83 4.94 6.62
N VAL A 32 -2.14 3.99 5.98
CA VAL A 32 -0.67 3.97 5.88
C VAL A 32 -0.14 4.58 4.58
N PHE A 33 -1.02 4.74 3.59
CA PHE A 33 -0.66 5.30 2.30
C PHE A 33 -1.85 5.95 1.61
N ARG A 34 -1.59 7.07 0.94
CA ARG A 34 -2.51 7.72 0.00
C ARG A 34 -1.81 7.94 -1.32
N THR A 35 -2.46 7.58 -2.42
CA THR A 35 -1.90 7.83 -3.75
C THR A 35 -2.54 9.06 -4.39
N PRO A 36 -1.77 9.90 -5.10
CA PRO A 36 -2.34 11.00 -5.87
C PRO A 36 -3.05 10.49 -7.14
N GLU A 37 -3.94 11.32 -7.69
CA GLU A 37 -4.43 11.12 -9.06
C GLU A 37 -3.24 11.11 -10.05
N PRO A 38 -3.27 10.31 -11.12
CA PRO A 38 -4.37 9.44 -11.58
C PRO A 38 -4.31 8.00 -11.03
N TRP A 39 -3.51 7.75 -10.00
CA TRP A 39 -3.18 6.39 -9.55
C TRP A 39 -4.20 5.82 -8.55
N MET A 40 -4.29 4.49 -8.51
CA MET A 40 -5.07 3.75 -7.52
C MET A 40 -4.31 2.49 -7.07
N PRO A 41 -4.25 2.22 -5.75
CA PRO A 41 -3.57 1.03 -5.25
C PRO A 41 -4.41 -0.20 -5.59
N THR A 42 -3.76 -1.26 -6.04
CA THR A 42 -4.41 -2.52 -6.40
C THR A 42 -3.90 -3.71 -5.59
N GLY A 43 -2.65 -3.65 -5.13
CA GLY A 43 -2.02 -4.68 -4.30
C GLY A 43 -0.74 -4.19 -3.66
N GLY A 44 -0.04 -5.09 -2.96
CA GLY A 44 1.22 -4.76 -2.31
C GLY A 44 1.84 -5.94 -1.58
N LEU A 45 2.97 -5.66 -0.93
CA LEU A 45 3.65 -6.56 0.00
C LEU A 45 4.42 -5.74 1.04
N VAL A 46 4.74 -6.37 2.17
CA VAL A 46 5.68 -5.83 3.15
C VAL A 46 6.97 -6.65 3.06
N SER A 47 8.11 -5.99 2.84
CA SER A 47 9.40 -6.67 2.80
C SER A 47 9.81 -7.13 4.21
N PRO A 48 10.71 -8.11 4.36
CA PRO A 48 11.29 -8.46 5.68
C PRO A 48 11.97 -7.28 6.37
N ALA A 49 12.46 -6.31 5.57
CA ALA A 49 13.01 -5.05 6.06
C ALA A 49 11.92 -4.05 6.48
N GLY A 50 10.64 -4.42 6.49
CA GLY A 50 9.50 -3.59 6.91
C GLY A 50 9.18 -2.44 5.93
N GLU A 51 9.55 -2.56 4.67
CA GLU A 51 9.21 -1.59 3.64
C GLU A 51 7.87 -1.97 3.01
N LEU A 52 7.03 -0.98 2.74
CA LEU A 52 5.76 -1.19 2.06
C LEU A 52 5.94 -0.99 0.56
N TRP A 53 5.57 -1.98 -0.23
CA TRP A 53 5.59 -1.92 -1.69
C TRP A 53 4.15 -2.01 -2.19
N ILE A 54 3.77 -1.08 -3.07
CA ILE A 54 2.38 -0.89 -3.49
C ILE A 54 2.34 -0.92 -5.01
N LEU A 55 1.55 -1.84 -5.55
CA LEU A 55 1.23 -1.88 -6.97
C LEU A 55 0.07 -0.93 -7.23
N GLU A 56 0.23 -0.07 -8.22
CA GLU A 56 -0.76 0.92 -8.61
C GLU A 56 -1.09 0.81 -10.09
N CYS A 57 -2.32 1.15 -10.44
CA CYS A 57 -2.71 1.37 -11.83
C CYS A 57 -3.34 2.75 -12.00
N SER A 58 -3.48 3.21 -13.24
CA SER A 58 -4.23 4.42 -13.59
C SER A 58 -5.50 4.07 -14.39
N ASP A 59 -6.36 5.06 -14.54
CA ASP A 59 -7.50 5.05 -15.48
C ASP A 59 -7.09 4.90 -16.96
N THR A 60 -5.83 5.21 -17.27
CA THR A 60 -5.22 5.09 -18.60
C THR A 60 -4.48 3.77 -18.82
N ASN A 61 -4.67 2.76 -17.95
CA ASN A 61 -3.98 1.47 -17.99
C ASN A 61 -2.45 1.56 -17.81
N ALA A 62 -1.93 2.64 -17.24
CA ALA A 62 -0.55 2.67 -16.78
C ALA A 62 -0.42 1.91 -15.46
N VAL A 63 0.78 1.38 -15.18
CA VAL A 63 1.11 0.71 -13.92
C VAL A 63 2.41 1.26 -13.37
N GLN A 64 2.51 1.33 -12.04
CA GLN A 64 3.74 1.69 -11.34
C GLN A 64 3.83 0.94 -10.01
N VAL A 65 5.01 0.93 -9.43
CA VAL A 65 5.22 0.44 -8.06
C VAL A 65 5.76 1.57 -7.20
N GLU A 66 5.08 1.87 -6.10
CA GLU A 66 5.59 2.80 -5.09
C GLU A 66 6.12 2.04 -3.87
N LYS A 67 7.38 2.32 -3.52
CA LYS A 67 8.04 1.84 -2.30
C LYS A 67 8.01 2.92 -1.23
N ILE A 68 7.63 2.55 -0.01
CA ILE A 68 7.76 3.34 1.20
C ILE A 68 8.75 2.66 2.14
N SER A 69 9.89 3.30 2.41
CA SER A 69 10.83 2.82 3.42
C SER A 69 10.39 3.14 4.85
N ARG A 70 11.05 2.56 5.84
CA ARG A 70 10.74 2.75 7.27
C ARG A 70 10.80 4.21 7.75
N ASP A 71 11.60 5.04 7.08
CA ASP A 71 11.70 6.49 7.30
C ASP A 71 10.64 7.30 6.53
N ASN A 72 9.64 6.62 5.95
CA ASN A 72 8.58 7.18 5.12
C ASN A 72 9.05 7.83 3.81
N LYS A 73 10.30 7.58 3.37
CA LYS A 73 10.73 8.00 2.05
C LYS A 73 10.03 7.17 0.97
N ARG A 74 9.56 7.88 -0.05
CA ARG A 74 8.84 7.33 -1.21
C ARG A 74 9.75 7.20 -2.42
N THR A 75 9.58 6.14 -3.21
CA THR A 75 10.28 5.94 -4.47
C THR A 75 9.37 5.20 -5.45
N VAL A 76 9.20 5.75 -6.65
CA VAL A 76 8.36 5.19 -7.72
C VAL A 76 9.25 4.47 -8.73
N TYR A 77 8.78 3.31 -9.20
CA TYR A 77 9.40 2.45 -10.20
C TYR A 77 8.43 2.16 -11.34
#